data_AF-A0A9X2I5A0-F1
#
_entry.id   AF-A0A9X2I5A0-F1
#
_cell.length_a   1.000
_cell.length_b   1.000
_cell.length_c   1.000
_cell.angle_alpha   90.00
_cell.angle_beta   90.00
_cell.angle_gamma   90.00
#
_symmetry.space_group_name_H-M   'P 1'
#
loop_
_entity.id
_entity.type
_entity.pdbx_description
1 polymer ?
#
loop_
_entity_poly.entity_id
_entity_poly.type
_entity_poly.pdbx_seq_one_letter_code
_entity_poly.pdbx_strand_id
1 'polypeptide(L)'
;MKLPGYRSGTGWKKRLATLVYGILLIVVILFVMDPFTQEAMDLNQPTAQVANDSPVHKLEVQGQNELSEQYVFEFTRNIHFTNMTLPSIRERLTTLKSNAGQIASIREANDEVFQMIGQFGEMENVPRQYERVHAVYVRGARDVEQFHAMVAEALDFMEAGDQSRARIAIEEAIPFIESAEAYFREASREMDGLGPSA
;
A
#
# COMPACT_ATOMS: atom_id res chain seq x y z
N MET A 1 -2.18 60.10 -18.57
CA MET A 1 -1.15 59.19 -18.03
C MET A 1 -1.70 58.56 -16.75
N LYS A 2 -1.78 57.24 -16.66
CA LYS A 2 -2.23 56.48 -15.47
C LYS A 2 -1.18 55.42 -15.16
N LEU A 3 -0.64 55.44 -13.94
CA LEU A 3 0.28 54.43 -13.41
C LEU A 3 -0.44 53.07 -13.31
N PRO A 4 0.09 51.98 -13.90
CA PRO A 4 -0.45 50.65 -13.67
C PRO A 4 0.23 50.07 -12.43
N GLY A 5 -0.54 49.71 -11.40
CA GLY A 5 0.06 48.94 -10.31
C GLY A 5 -0.66 48.80 -8.98
N TYR A 6 -1.81 49.43 -8.75
CA TYR A 6 -2.53 49.24 -7.49
C TYR A 6 -3.99 48.87 -7.72
N ARG A 7 -4.26 47.56 -7.81
CA ARG A 7 -5.58 46.99 -7.55
C ARG A 7 -5.57 46.38 -6.16
N SER A 8 -6.34 47.00 -5.28
CA SER A 8 -6.71 46.49 -3.97
C SER A 8 -7.49 45.18 -4.10
N GLY A 9 -7.39 44.32 -3.08
CA GLY A 9 -8.42 43.31 -2.83
C GLY A 9 -7.89 41.94 -2.46
N THR A 10 -7.96 41.60 -1.17
CA THR A 10 -8.06 40.23 -0.62
C THR A 10 -6.88 39.25 -0.73
N GLY A 11 -5.91 39.43 -1.62
CA GLY A 11 -4.80 38.47 -1.79
C GLY A 11 -3.77 38.46 -0.65
N TRP A 12 -3.43 39.62 -0.10
CA TRP A 12 -2.37 39.73 0.92
C TRP A 12 -2.75 39.12 2.28
N LYS A 13 -4.03 39.18 2.66
CA LYS A 13 -4.52 38.61 3.92
C LYS A 13 -4.45 37.07 3.91
N LYS A 14 -4.75 36.45 2.76
CA LYS A 14 -4.60 34.99 2.58
C LYS A 14 -3.15 34.57 2.66
N ARG A 15 -2.23 35.32 2.03
CA ARG A 15 -0.79 35.04 2.11
C ARG A 15 -0.21 35.20 3.52
N LEU A 16 -0.71 36.14 4.31
CA LEU A 16 -0.30 36.30 5.71
C LEU A 16 -0.79 35.13 6.58
N ALA A 17 -2.02 34.65 6.36
CA ALA A 17 -2.58 33.51 7.10
C ALA A 17 -1.82 32.20 6.82
N THR A 18 -1.38 31.97 5.57
CA THR A 18 -0.55 30.80 5.23
C THR A 18 0.83 30.86 5.88
N LEU A 19 1.41 32.06 6.01
CA LEU A 19 2.71 32.26 6.62
C LEU A 19 2.64 32.06 8.15
N VAL A 20 1.56 32.52 8.79
CA VAL A 20 1.31 32.27 10.22
C VAL A 20 1.10 30.78 10.48
N TYR A 21 0.33 30.07 9.65
CA TYR A 21 0.17 28.61 9.78
C TYR A 21 1.48 27.85 9.61
N GLY A 22 2.32 28.24 8.65
CA GLY A 22 3.64 27.63 8.45
C GLY A 22 4.58 27.81 9.64
N ILE A 23 4.60 29.01 10.24
CA ILE A 23 5.40 29.28 11.45
C ILE A 23 4.85 28.49 12.65
N LEU A 24 3.53 28.41 12.81
CA LEU A 24 2.90 27.67 13.90
C LEU A 24 3.19 26.17 13.79
N LEU A 25 3.21 25.62 12.57
CA LEU A 25 3.58 24.23 12.32
C LEU A 25 5.06 23.97 12.67
N ILE A 26 5.96 24.88 12.33
CA ILE A 26 7.39 24.76 12.67
C ILE A 26 7.59 24.83 14.20
N VAL A 27 6.87 25.70 14.90
CA VAL A 27 6.95 25.79 16.38
C VAL A 27 6.42 24.52 17.05
N VAL A 28 5.34 23.93 16.54
CA VAL A 28 4.83 22.64 17.04
C VAL A 28 5.84 21.50 16.80
N ILE A 29 6.46 21.44 15.63
CA ILE A 29 7.51 20.46 15.33
C ILE A 29 8.70 20.64 16.28
N LEU A 30 9.14 21.87 16.55
CA LEU A 30 10.24 22.14 17.47
C LEU A 30 9.91 21.78 18.92
N PHE A 31 8.66 21.98 19.38
CA PHE A 31 8.24 21.58 20.73
C PHE A 31 8.02 20.06 20.88
N VAL A 32 7.64 19.37 19.81
CA VAL A 32 7.47 17.89 19.81
C VAL A 32 8.82 17.17 19.70
N MET A 33 9.84 17.79 19.10
CA MET A 33 11.19 17.22 18.98
C MET A 33 12.16 17.58 20.12
N ASP A 34 11.79 18.51 21.01
CA ASP A 34 12.61 18.87 22.17
C ASP A 34 12.97 17.67 23.09
N PRO A 35 12.10 16.66 23.34
CA PRO A 35 12.53 15.48 24.11
C PRO A 35 13.57 14.60 23.41
N PHE A 36 13.68 14.64 22.08
CA PHE A 36 14.64 13.82 21.32
C PHE A 36 16.06 14.42 21.25
N THR A 37 16.23 15.70 21.58
CA THR A 37 17.57 16.34 21.55
C THR A 37 18.32 16.24 22.87
N GLN A 38 17.65 15.98 23.99
CA GLN A 38 18.33 15.68 25.27
C GLN A 38 18.91 14.26 25.30
N GLU A 39 18.22 13.28 24.70
CA GLU A 39 18.73 11.90 24.62
C GLU A 39 19.98 11.77 23.74
N ALA A 40 20.19 12.70 22.79
CA ALA A 40 21.37 12.71 21.93
C ALA A 40 22.63 13.28 22.60
N MET A 41 22.52 13.99 23.73
CA MET A 41 23.68 14.57 24.43
C MET A 41 24.37 13.61 25.40
N ASP A 42 23.70 12.53 25.83
CA ASP A 42 24.28 11.55 26.76
C ASP A 42 25.15 10.47 26.08
N LEU A 43 25.14 10.41 24.74
CA LEU A 43 25.90 9.43 23.94
C LEU A 43 27.40 9.74 23.80
N ASN A 44 27.90 10.84 24.39
CA ASN A 44 29.31 11.24 24.29
C ASN A 44 30.15 10.93 25.54
N GLN A 45 29.70 10.05 26.44
CA GLN A 45 30.58 9.51 27.47
C GLN A 45 31.40 8.34 26.90
N PRO A 46 32.75 8.37 27.00
CA PRO A 46 33.58 7.25 26.58
C PRO A 46 33.48 6.15 27.66
N THR A 47 32.53 5.24 27.51
CA THR A 47 32.39 4.10 28.43
C THR A 47 33.39 3.00 28.04
N ALA A 48 34.20 2.66 29.03
CA ALA A 48 35.27 1.69 28.97
C ALA A 48 34.82 0.31 28.45
N GLN A 49 35.75 -0.35 27.77
CA GLN A 49 35.69 -1.77 27.41
C GLN A 49 35.36 -2.62 28.64
N VAL A 50 34.22 -3.31 28.64
CA VAL A 50 33.98 -4.50 29.46
C VAL A 50 33.23 -5.54 28.62
N ALA A 51 33.69 -6.78 28.77
CA ALA A 51 33.47 -7.92 27.89
C ALA A 51 32.05 -8.49 27.84
N ASN A 52 31.73 -9.04 26.66
CA ASN A 52 30.91 -10.21 26.31
C ASN A 52 29.55 -10.45 27.02
N ASP A 53 28.54 -10.69 26.16
CA ASP A 53 27.15 -11.10 26.38
C ASP A 53 26.15 -9.99 26.79
N SER A 54 25.84 -9.11 25.82
CA SER A 54 24.83 -8.06 25.97
C SER A 54 23.38 -8.57 25.74
N PRO A 55 22.41 -8.22 26.61
CA PRO A 55 20.97 -8.46 26.41
C PRO A 55 20.36 -7.70 25.22
N VAL A 56 21.06 -6.67 24.71
CA VAL A 56 20.64 -5.86 23.57
C VAL A 56 20.56 -6.69 22.28
N HIS A 57 21.52 -7.57 22.02
CA HIS A 57 21.47 -8.45 20.84
C HIS A 57 20.32 -9.46 20.92
N LYS A 58 19.93 -9.92 22.11
CA LYS A 58 18.77 -10.82 22.24
C LYS A 58 17.45 -10.08 21.97
N LEU A 59 17.33 -8.82 22.39
CA LEU A 59 16.13 -8.00 22.14
C LEU A 59 16.01 -7.60 20.66
N GLU A 60 17.10 -7.25 19.99
CA GLU A 60 17.11 -6.97 18.55
C GLU A 60 16.76 -8.20 17.71
N VAL A 61 17.32 -9.36 18.04
CA VAL A 61 17.02 -10.63 17.35
C VAL A 61 15.59 -11.08 17.62
N GLN A 62 15.07 -10.90 18.85
CA GLN A 62 13.69 -11.24 19.18
C GLN A 62 12.68 -10.35 18.44
N GLY A 63 12.92 -9.03 18.37
CA GLY A 63 12.08 -8.11 17.60
C GLY A 63 12.11 -8.36 16.10
N GLN A 64 13.25 -8.79 15.54
CA GLN A 64 13.36 -9.18 14.13
C GLN A 64 12.63 -10.50 13.82
N ASN A 65 12.64 -11.45 14.75
CA ASN A 65 11.90 -12.70 14.58
C ASN A 65 10.39 -12.49 14.64
N GLU A 66 9.89 -11.69 15.59
CA GLU A 66 8.47 -11.34 15.70
C GLU A 66 7.96 -10.58 14.45
N LEU A 67 8.75 -9.62 13.94
CA LEU A 67 8.46 -8.91 12.69
C LEU A 67 8.41 -9.86 11.48
N SER A 68 9.31 -10.86 11.45
CA SER A 68 9.38 -11.84 10.37
C SER A 68 8.19 -12.81 10.40
N GLU A 69 7.79 -13.29 11.58
CA GLU A 69 6.61 -14.14 11.73
C GLU A 69 5.32 -13.42 11.33
N GLN A 70 5.16 -12.16 11.75
CA GLN A 70 4.01 -11.33 11.36
C GLN A 70 3.99 -11.09 9.84
N TYR A 71 5.15 -10.77 9.25
CA TYR A 71 5.26 -10.59 7.80
C TYR A 71 4.84 -11.86 7.05
N VAL A 72 5.39 -13.01 7.44
CA VAL A 72 5.09 -14.32 6.82
C VAL A 72 3.60 -14.62 6.94
N PHE A 73 3.02 -14.42 8.12
CA PHE A 73 1.60 -14.67 8.36
C PHE A 73 0.70 -13.82 7.46
N GLU A 74 0.91 -12.49 7.44
CA GLU A 74 0.11 -11.59 6.60
C GLU A 74 0.33 -11.87 5.12
N PHE A 75 1.57 -12.10 4.69
CA PHE A 75 1.89 -12.45 3.31
C PHE A 75 1.15 -13.72 2.88
N THR A 76 1.27 -14.81 3.65
CA THR A 76 0.65 -16.09 3.31
C THR A 76 -0.87 -15.98 3.27
N ARG A 77 -1.47 -15.29 4.24
CA ARG A 77 -2.91 -15.01 4.24
C ARG A 77 -3.34 -14.25 2.98
N ASN A 78 -2.63 -13.18 2.65
CA ASN A 78 -2.98 -12.33 1.51
C ASN A 78 -2.80 -13.04 0.18
N ILE A 79 -1.66 -13.71 -0.02
CA ILE A 79 -1.39 -14.49 -1.23
C ILE A 79 -2.39 -15.63 -1.41
N HIS A 80 -2.75 -16.31 -0.31
CA HIS A 80 -3.73 -17.39 -0.39
C HIS A 80 -5.10 -16.85 -0.84
N PHE A 81 -5.58 -15.76 -0.23
CA PHE A 81 -6.84 -15.15 -0.61
C PHE A 81 -6.81 -14.63 -2.06
N THR A 82 -5.78 -13.88 -2.47
CA THR A 82 -5.72 -13.34 -3.85
C THR A 82 -5.67 -14.46 -4.90
N ASN A 83 -4.90 -15.53 -4.66
CA ASN A 83 -4.81 -16.67 -5.58
C ASN A 83 -6.12 -17.46 -5.71
N MET A 84 -7.01 -17.41 -4.72
CA MET A 84 -8.35 -18.00 -4.82
C MET A 84 -9.36 -17.05 -5.47
N THR A 85 -9.31 -15.77 -5.09
CA THR A 85 -10.36 -14.82 -5.44
C THR A 85 -10.19 -14.25 -6.84
N LEU A 86 -8.98 -13.87 -7.26
CA LEU A 86 -8.75 -13.26 -8.58
C LEU A 86 -9.19 -14.18 -9.74
N PRO A 87 -8.82 -15.48 -9.79
CA PRO A 87 -9.29 -16.36 -10.87
C PRO A 87 -10.82 -16.47 -10.91
N SER A 88 -11.49 -16.47 -9.75
CA SER A 88 -12.94 -16.52 -9.68
C SER A 88 -13.59 -15.24 -10.20
N ILE A 89 -13.04 -14.07 -9.87
CA ILE A 89 -13.51 -12.79 -10.41
C ILE A 89 -13.36 -12.79 -11.95
N ARG A 90 -12.20 -13.20 -12.47
CA ARG A 90 -11.96 -13.29 -13.92
C ARG A 90 -13.00 -14.19 -14.60
N GLU A 91 -13.23 -15.39 -14.08
CA GLU A 91 -14.22 -16.34 -14.63
C GLU A 91 -15.64 -15.73 -14.64
N ARG A 92 -16.03 -15.07 -13.54
CA ARG A 92 -17.33 -14.41 -13.43
C ARG A 92 -17.48 -13.24 -14.40
N LEU A 93 -16.43 -12.45 -14.63
CA LEU A 93 -16.43 -11.35 -15.60
C LEU A 93 -16.61 -11.84 -17.04
N THR A 94 -15.93 -12.92 -17.42
CA THR A 94 -16.07 -13.50 -18.78
C THR A 94 -17.46 -14.07 -19.08
N THR A 95 -18.22 -14.41 -18.05
CA THR A 95 -19.59 -14.95 -18.16
C THR A 95 -20.65 -13.94 -17.72
N LEU A 96 -20.25 -12.71 -17.38
CA LEU A 96 -21.12 -11.70 -16.80
C LEU A 96 -22.24 -11.33 -17.77
N LYS A 97 -23.46 -11.36 -17.25
CA LYS A 97 -24.65 -10.79 -17.89
C LYS A 97 -25.15 -9.64 -17.04
N SER A 98 -26.02 -8.77 -17.57
CA SER A 98 -26.66 -7.67 -16.84
C SER A 98 -27.63 -8.20 -15.76
N ASN A 99 -27.09 -8.87 -14.75
CA ASN A 99 -27.77 -9.47 -13.61
C ASN A 99 -27.24 -8.79 -12.34
N ALA A 100 -28.11 -8.04 -11.67
CA ALA A 100 -27.78 -7.27 -10.48
C ALA A 100 -27.10 -8.10 -9.38
N GLY A 101 -27.50 -9.36 -9.19
CA GLY A 101 -26.89 -10.22 -8.18
C GLY A 101 -25.45 -10.63 -8.52
N GLN A 102 -25.15 -10.87 -9.80
CA GLN A 102 -23.79 -11.16 -10.24
C GLN A 102 -22.90 -9.92 -10.17
N ILE A 103 -23.43 -8.76 -10.58
CA ILE A 103 -22.74 -7.47 -10.51
C ILE A 103 -22.34 -7.16 -9.07
N ALA A 104 -23.29 -7.22 -8.12
CA ALA A 104 -23.01 -6.96 -6.72
C ALA A 104 -21.95 -7.92 -6.13
N SER A 105 -22.06 -9.21 -6.44
CA SER A 105 -21.09 -10.20 -5.95
C SER A 105 -19.68 -10.02 -6.53
N ILE A 106 -19.56 -9.60 -7.80
CA ILE A 106 -18.25 -9.28 -8.40
C ILE A 106 -17.68 -8.00 -7.77
N ARG A 107 -18.52 -6.99 -7.55
CA ARG A 107 -18.11 -5.73 -6.93
C ARG A 107 -17.55 -5.96 -5.53
N GLU A 108 -18.29 -6.69 -4.69
CA GLU A 108 -17.87 -7.06 -3.34
C GLU A 108 -16.52 -7.80 -3.34
N ALA A 109 -16.36 -8.83 -4.18
CA ALA A 109 -15.10 -9.57 -4.27
C ALA A 109 -13.93 -8.70 -4.78
N ASN A 110 -14.19 -7.80 -5.74
CA ASN A 110 -13.19 -6.87 -6.28
C ASN A 110 -12.76 -5.83 -5.23
N ASP A 111 -13.70 -5.32 -4.43
CA ASP A 111 -13.44 -4.38 -3.35
C ASP A 111 -12.64 -5.05 -2.21
N GLU A 112 -13.01 -6.27 -1.82
CA GLU A 112 -12.30 -7.05 -0.80
C GLU A 112 -10.84 -7.30 -1.20
N VAL A 113 -10.60 -7.73 -2.44
CA VAL A 113 -9.24 -7.94 -2.94
C VAL A 113 -8.44 -6.65 -2.92
N PHE A 114 -9.02 -5.54 -3.42
CA PHE A 114 -8.36 -4.24 -3.47
C PHE A 114 -8.00 -3.70 -2.07
N GLN A 115 -8.89 -3.86 -1.09
CA GLN A 115 -8.60 -3.44 0.28
C GLN A 115 -7.47 -4.26 0.89
N MET A 116 -7.50 -5.58 0.69
CA MET A 116 -6.55 -6.50 1.30
C MET A 116 -5.15 -6.35 0.69
N ILE A 117 -5.03 -6.14 -0.62
CA ILE A 117 -3.73 -5.92 -1.28
C ILE A 117 -3.12 -4.56 -0.93
N GLY A 118 -3.95 -3.51 -0.77
CA GLY A 118 -3.47 -2.19 -0.35
C GLY A 118 -2.83 -2.20 1.03
N GLN A 119 -3.47 -2.86 2.01
CA GLN A 119 -2.97 -2.93 3.39
C GLN A 119 -1.57 -3.54 3.49
N PHE A 120 -1.29 -4.59 2.70
CA PHE A 120 0.01 -5.25 2.73
C PHE A 120 1.04 -4.55 1.84
N GLY A 121 0.62 -4.01 0.69
CA GLY A 121 1.52 -3.28 -0.22
C GLY A 121 2.09 -1.99 0.39
N GLU A 122 1.43 -1.42 1.40
CA GLU A 122 1.87 -0.23 2.14
C GLU A 122 2.76 -0.54 3.36
N MET A 123 3.14 -1.81 3.58
CA MET A 123 3.96 -2.18 4.74
C MET A 123 5.35 -1.54 4.69
N GLU A 124 5.63 -0.63 5.64
CA GLU A 124 6.90 0.12 5.69
C GLU A 124 8.10 -0.71 6.19
N ASN A 125 7.85 -1.71 7.04
CA ASN A 125 8.89 -2.49 7.72
C ASN A 125 8.96 -3.92 7.20
N VAL A 126 9.50 -4.08 5.99
CA VAL A 126 9.74 -5.39 5.38
C VAL A 126 11.08 -5.96 5.87
N PRO A 127 11.12 -7.17 6.46
CA PRO A 127 12.39 -7.80 6.81
C PRO A 127 13.26 -8.02 5.57
N ARG A 128 14.57 -7.78 5.69
CA ARG A 128 15.52 -7.80 4.55
C ARG A 128 15.44 -9.07 3.69
N GLN A 129 15.24 -10.22 4.33
CA GLN A 129 15.14 -11.51 3.64
C GLN A 129 13.90 -11.64 2.74
N TYR A 130 12.88 -10.80 2.95
CA TYR A 130 11.63 -10.79 2.18
C TYR A 130 11.49 -9.59 1.23
N GLU A 131 12.43 -8.65 1.18
CA GLU A 131 12.35 -7.45 0.33
C GLU A 131 12.07 -7.78 -1.14
N ARG A 132 12.68 -8.84 -1.66
CA ARG A 132 12.47 -9.29 -3.04
C ARG A 132 11.04 -9.82 -3.25
N VAL A 133 10.58 -10.70 -2.36
CA VAL A 133 9.21 -11.25 -2.38
C VAL A 133 8.20 -10.11 -2.31
N HIS A 134 8.45 -9.14 -1.43
CA HIS A 134 7.60 -7.97 -1.27
C HIS A 134 7.58 -7.09 -2.53
N ALA A 135 8.72 -6.86 -3.17
CA ALA A 135 8.78 -6.09 -4.41
C ALA A 135 7.98 -6.75 -5.55
N VAL A 136 7.99 -8.09 -5.63
CA VAL A 136 7.15 -8.85 -6.59
C VAL A 136 5.67 -8.71 -6.23
N TYR A 137 5.32 -8.84 -4.94
CA TYR A 137 3.96 -8.63 -4.45
C TYR A 137 3.42 -7.25 -4.84
N VAL A 138 4.19 -6.18 -4.58
CA VAL A 138 3.79 -4.79 -4.86
C VAL A 138 3.54 -4.55 -6.35
N ARG A 139 4.28 -5.24 -7.24
CA ARG A 139 3.99 -5.18 -8.69
C ARG A 139 2.63 -5.79 -9.02
N GLY A 140 2.33 -6.97 -8.46
CA GLY A 140 1.02 -7.58 -8.61
C GLY A 140 -0.10 -6.71 -8.01
N ALA A 141 0.15 -6.07 -6.87
CA ALA A 141 -0.81 -5.16 -6.24
C ALA A 141 -1.16 -3.98 -7.15
N ARG A 142 -0.17 -3.34 -7.80
CA ARG A 142 -0.43 -2.25 -8.77
C ARG A 142 -1.27 -2.68 -9.95
N ASP A 143 -1.08 -3.91 -10.43
CA ASP A 143 -1.92 -4.45 -11.52
C ASP A 143 -3.36 -4.69 -11.03
N VAL A 144 -3.54 -5.13 -9.77
CA VAL A 144 -4.85 -5.21 -9.14
C VAL A 144 -5.51 -3.84 -8.98
N GLU A 145 -4.77 -2.79 -8.65
CA GLU A 145 -5.32 -1.42 -8.58
C GLU A 145 -5.90 -0.98 -9.93
N GLN A 146 -5.18 -1.24 -11.04
CA GLN A 146 -5.66 -0.91 -12.38
C GLN A 146 -6.85 -1.78 -12.79
N PHE A 147 -6.78 -3.09 -12.52
CA PHE A 147 -7.88 -4.01 -12.73
C PHE A 147 -9.14 -3.57 -11.97
N HIS A 148 -9.00 -3.20 -10.70
CA HIS A 148 -10.10 -2.79 -9.83
C HIS A 148 -10.86 -1.59 -10.42
N ALA A 149 -10.14 -0.57 -10.86
CA ALA A 149 -10.73 0.62 -11.47
C ALA A 149 -11.51 0.28 -12.76
N MET A 150 -10.91 -0.53 -13.65
CA MET A 150 -11.56 -0.92 -14.92
C MET A 150 -12.79 -1.80 -14.71
N VAL A 151 -12.73 -2.71 -13.73
CA VAL A 151 -13.89 -3.54 -13.38
C VAL A 151 -14.99 -2.70 -12.77
N ALA A 152 -14.68 -1.77 -11.87
CA ALA A 152 -15.68 -0.86 -11.31
C ALA A 152 -16.40 -0.08 -12.43
N GLU A 153 -15.65 0.46 -13.38
CA GLU A 153 -16.21 1.14 -14.56
C GLU A 153 -17.07 0.19 -15.42
N ALA A 154 -16.60 -1.03 -15.66
CA ALA A 154 -17.35 -2.02 -16.43
C ALA A 154 -18.69 -2.38 -15.77
N LEU A 155 -18.70 -2.54 -14.45
CA LEU A 155 -19.91 -2.85 -13.68
C LEU A 155 -20.91 -1.67 -13.71
N ASP A 156 -20.41 -0.44 -13.62
CA ASP A 156 -21.25 0.77 -13.75
C ASP A 156 -21.89 0.85 -15.15
N PHE A 157 -21.15 0.52 -16.22
CA PHE A 157 -21.72 0.41 -17.58
C PHE A 157 -22.77 -0.69 -17.67
N MET A 158 -22.56 -1.84 -17.02
CA MET A 158 -23.54 -2.94 -17.00
C MET A 158 -24.84 -2.54 -16.32
N GLU A 159 -24.76 -1.79 -15.22
CA GLU A 159 -25.92 -1.27 -14.49
C GLU A 159 -26.66 -0.20 -15.30
N ALA A 160 -25.93 0.62 -16.07
CA ALA A 160 -26.49 1.58 -17.01
C ALA A 160 -27.08 0.95 -18.28
N GLY A 161 -26.88 -0.36 -18.49
CA GLY A 161 -27.33 -1.10 -19.68
C GLY A 161 -26.43 -0.93 -20.91
N ASP A 162 -25.27 -0.29 -20.79
CA ASP A 162 -24.29 -0.13 -21.86
C ASP A 162 -23.35 -1.35 -21.92
N GLN A 163 -23.87 -2.46 -22.44
CA GLN A 163 -23.12 -3.71 -22.56
C GLN A 163 -21.90 -3.60 -23.46
N SER A 164 -21.91 -2.68 -24.43
CA SER A 164 -20.78 -2.52 -25.36
C SER A 164 -19.57 -1.93 -24.64
N ARG A 165 -19.76 -0.86 -23.87
CA ARG A 165 -18.67 -0.25 -23.11
C ARG A 165 -18.21 -1.12 -21.95
N ALA A 166 -19.15 -1.78 -21.27
CA ALA A 166 -18.82 -2.75 -20.24
C ALA A 166 -17.88 -3.85 -20.75
N ARG A 167 -18.19 -4.40 -21.93
CA ARG A 167 -17.37 -5.45 -22.54
C ARG A 167 -15.96 -4.95 -22.88
N ILE A 168 -15.82 -3.75 -23.42
CA ILE A 168 -14.51 -3.15 -23.73
C ILE A 168 -13.70 -2.99 -22.44
N ALA A 169 -14.29 -2.41 -21.39
CA ALA A 169 -13.61 -2.24 -20.11
C ALA A 169 -13.19 -3.58 -19.48
N ILE A 170 -14.00 -4.64 -19.60
CA ILE A 170 -13.62 -5.99 -19.17
C ILE A 170 -12.45 -6.54 -20.00
N GLU A 171 -12.50 -6.40 -21.33
CA GLU A 171 -11.43 -6.86 -22.22
C GLU A 171 -10.10 -6.13 -21.93
N GLU A 172 -10.14 -4.84 -21.59
CA GLU A 172 -8.99 -4.05 -21.17
C GLU A 172 -8.49 -4.42 -19.75
N ALA A 173 -9.37 -4.89 -18.87
CA ALA A 173 -9.02 -5.31 -17.51
C ALA A 173 -8.31 -6.68 -17.45
N ILE A 174 -8.62 -7.60 -18.38
CA ILE A 174 -8.11 -8.99 -18.37
C ILE A 174 -6.57 -9.08 -18.30
N PRO A 175 -5.79 -8.32 -19.10
CA PRO A 175 -4.33 -8.39 -19.03
C PRO A 175 -3.76 -8.04 -17.65
N PHE A 176 -4.41 -7.11 -16.92
CA PHE A 176 -3.95 -6.71 -15.58
C PHE A 176 -4.17 -7.82 -14.56
N ILE A 177 -5.33 -8.48 -14.56
CA ILE A 177 -5.57 -9.59 -13.62
C ILE A 177 -4.70 -10.81 -13.95
N GLU A 178 -4.44 -11.09 -15.23
CA GLU A 178 -3.51 -12.17 -15.62
C GLU A 178 -2.07 -11.88 -15.18
N SER A 179 -1.63 -10.63 -15.33
CA SER A 179 -0.33 -10.16 -14.84
C SER A 179 -0.24 -10.23 -13.31
N ALA A 180 -1.26 -9.76 -12.60
CA ALA A 180 -1.35 -9.87 -11.14
C ALA A 180 -1.29 -11.32 -10.65
N GLU A 181 -2.07 -12.23 -11.25
CA GLU A 181 -2.02 -13.67 -10.96
C GLU A 181 -0.62 -14.27 -11.20
N ALA A 182 0.11 -13.79 -12.21
CA ALA A 182 1.48 -14.24 -12.46
C ALA A 182 2.44 -13.76 -11.37
N TYR A 183 2.38 -12.48 -10.99
CA TYR A 183 3.19 -11.92 -9.91
C TYR A 183 2.90 -12.55 -8.55
N PHE A 184 1.65 -12.80 -8.19
CA PHE A 184 1.33 -13.45 -6.92
C PHE A 184 1.78 -14.92 -6.87
N ARG A 185 1.71 -15.65 -8.00
CA ARG A 185 2.33 -16.99 -8.10
C ARG A 185 3.85 -16.96 -8.06
N GLU A 186 4.48 -15.90 -8.58
CA GLU A 186 5.92 -15.70 -8.45
C GLU A 186 6.30 -15.40 -7.01
N ALA A 187 5.62 -14.44 -6.36
CA ALA A 187 5.84 -14.10 -4.96
C ALA A 187 5.67 -15.32 -4.05
N SER A 188 4.63 -16.15 -4.26
CA SER A 188 4.44 -17.41 -3.52
C SER A 188 5.63 -18.36 -3.69
N ARG A 189 6.11 -18.55 -4.93
CA ARG A 189 7.26 -19.42 -5.21
C ARG A 189 8.56 -18.90 -4.61
N GLU A 190 8.76 -17.58 -4.64
CA GLU A 190 9.93 -16.96 -4.00
C GLU A 190 9.87 -17.13 -2.48
N MET A 191 8.69 -16.99 -1.87
CA MET A 191 8.49 -17.22 -0.45
C MET A 191 8.77 -18.67 -0.04
N ASP A 192 8.27 -19.64 -0.80
CA ASP A 192 8.52 -21.07 -0.56
C ASP A 192 10.02 -21.40 -0.66
N GLY A 193 10.74 -20.70 -1.55
CA GLY A 193 12.19 -20.85 -1.74
C GLY A 193 13.06 -20.34 -0.58
N LEU A 194 12.50 -19.52 0.32
CA LEU A 194 13.20 -19.04 1.51
C LEU A 194 13.20 -20.05 2.66
N GLY A 195 12.34 -21.08 2.60
CA GLY A 195 12.28 -22.17 3.57
C GLY A 195 11.86 -21.75 5.00
N PRO A 196 11.62 -22.71 5.91
CA PRO A 196 11.23 -22.45 7.30
C PRO A 196 12.39 -22.02 8.23
N SER A 197 13.54 -21.62 7.67
CA SER A 197 14.73 -21.24 8.45
C SER A 197 15.57 -20.19 7.71
N ALA A 198 15.09 -18.96 7.76
CA ALA A 198 15.89 -17.75 7.60
C ALA A 198 15.87 -16.99 8.93
#